data_AF-A0A969N6W2-F1
#
_entry.id   AF-A0A969N6W2-F1
#
_cell.length_a   1.000
_cell.length_b   1.000
_cell.length_c   1.000
_cell.angle_alpha   90.00
_cell.angle_beta   90.00
_cell.angle_gamma   90.00
#
_symmetry.space_group_name_H-M   'P 1'
#
loop_
_entity.id
_entity.type
_entity.pdbx_description
1 polymer ?
#
loop_
_entity_poly.entity_id
_entity_poly.type
_entity_poly.pdbx_seq_one_letter_code
_entity_poly.pdbx_strand_id
1 'polypeptide(L)'
;MISDFNGDPQLRYFVLLGHHPLYQTTHISHEEMMHIANSGEVMALLETLDSTPGLYCNGHNHSHSIARLPHWLCVQTAAPLDCRSGRLVTLSPAGIQVETFDFDLTDPRLSAALERIHTSFGEGFHPQPKADTSGSVEDRVLLMSLG
;
A
#
# COMPACT_ATOMS: atom_id res chain seq x y z
N MET A 1 0.01 21.84 -0.45
CA MET A 1 -0.97 21.28 -1.42
C MET A 1 -0.20 20.78 -2.64
N ILE A 2 -0.74 19.92 -3.52
CA ILE A 2 -0.01 19.42 -4.71
C ILE A 2 0.55 20.58 -5.56
N SER A 3 -0.17 21.70 -5.62
CA SER A 3 0.29 22.95 -6.25
C SER A 3 1.63 23.48 -5.73
N ASP A 4 1.97 23.22 -4.47
CA ASP A 4 3.24 23.68 -3.87
C ASP A 4 4.40 22.74 -4.20
N PHE A 5 4.10 21.52 -4.65
CA PHE A 5 5.07 20.54 -5.12
C PHE A 5 5.34 20.69 -6.61
N ASN A 6 4.30 21.03 -7.39
CA ASN A 6 4.42 21.23 -8.82
C ASN A 6 5.45 22.33 -9.13
N GLY A 7 6.45 21.97 -9.95
CA GLY A 7 7.47 22.90 -10.40
C GLY A 7 8.63 23.16 -9.43
N ASP A 8 8.69 22.52 -8.26
CA ASP A 8 9.90 22.55 -7.41
C ASP A 8 10.88 21.44 -7.85
N PRO A 9 11.99 21.76 -8.54
CA PRO A 9 12.93 20.76 -9.04
C PRO A 9 13.72 20.05 -7.94
N GLN A 10 13.64 20.51 -6.68
CA GLN A 10 14.29 19.85 -5.55
C GLN A 10 13.45 18.71 -4.98
N LEU A 11 12.13 18.72 -5.20
CA LEU A 11 11.21 17.71 -4.70
C LEU A 11 11.13 16.52 -5.67
N ARG A 12 11.66 15.38 -5.22
CA ARG A 12 11.80 14.17 -6.07
C ARG A 12 10.64 13.20 -5.99
N TYR A 13 9.88 13.22 -4.90
CA TYR A 13 8.76 12.32 -4.66
C TYR A 13 7.65 13.05 -3.91
N PHE A 14 6.41 12.80 -4.30
CA PHE A 14 5.25 13.12 -3.50
C PHE A 14 4.77 11.84 -2.81
N VAL A 15 4.75 11.80 -1.47
CA VAL A 15 4.32 10.61 -0.72
C VAL A 15 2.99 10.89 -0.04
N LEU A 16 1.98 10.10 -0.39
CA LEU A 16 0.67 10.09 0.24
C LEU A 16 0.51 8.82 1.07
N LEU A 17 0.12 8.97 2.33
CA LEU A 17 -0.21 7.85 3.22
C LEU A 17 -1.70 7.91 3.53
N GLY A 18 -2.46 6.91 3.08
CA GLY A 18 -3.87 6.74 3.39
C GLY A 18 -4.14 5.36 3.98
N HIS A 19 -5.27 5.16 4.64
CA HIS A 19 -5.63 3.83 5.12
C HIS A 19 -6.36 3.00 4.05
N HIS A 20 -7.46 3.52 3.53
CA HIS A 20 -8.24 2.86 2.47
C HIS A 20 -7.61 3.16 1.10
N PRO A 21 -7.73 2.26 0.12
CA PRO A 21 -7.32 2.52 -1.25
C PRO A 21 -8.33 3.40 -1.99
N LEU A 22 -7.96 3.81 -3.21
CA LEU A 22 -8.84 4.48 -4.16
C LEU A 22 -9.54 3.44 -5.03
N TYR A 23 -10.76 3.72 -5.46
CA TYR A 23 -11.57 2.84 -6.28
C TYR A 23 -10.80 2.33 -7.49
N GLN A 24 -10.83 1.00 -7.71
CA GLN A 24 -10.18 0.33 -8.85
C GLN A 24 -8.68 0.62 -9.01
N THR A 25 -7.97 0.93 -7.92
CA THR A 25 -6.51 1.09 -7.98
C THR A 25 -5.79 -0.18 -7.56
N THR A 26 -6.03 -0.69 -6.35
CA THR A 26 -5.33 -1.86 -5.79
C THR A 26 -6.28 -3.03 -5.50
N HIS A 27 -5.74 -4.19 -5.10
CA HIS A 27 -6.53 -5.42 -4.91
C HIS A 27 -7.79 -5.20 -4.06
N ILE A 28 -8.93 -5.68 -4.57
CA ILE A 28 -10.28 -5.61 -3.99
C ILE A 28 -10.87 -4.19 -3.86
N SER A 29 -10.14 -3.13 -4.27
CA SER A 29 -10.62 -1.75 -4.15
C SER A 29 -11.84 -1.37 -5.01
N HIS A 30 -12.37 -2.29 -5.81
CA HIS A 30 -13.61 -2.11 -6.56
C HIS A 30 -14.87 -2.53 -5.79
N GLU A 31 -14.69 -3.28 -4.69
CA GLU A 31 -15.80 -3.77 -3.88
C GLU A 31 -16.35 -2.68 -2.96
N GLU A 32 -17.62 -2.83 -2.58
CA GLU A 32 -18.28 -1.95 -1.62
C GLU A 32 -17.50 -1.94 -0.29
N MET A 33 -17.34 -0.76 0.32
CA MET A 33 -16.58 -0.55 1.56
C MET A 33 -15.07 -0.83 1.49
N MET A 34 -14.52 -1.20 0.32
CA MET A 34 -13.11 -1.55 0.15
C MET A 34 -12.27 -0.43 -0.47
N HIS A 35 -12.80 0.79 -0.48
CA HIS A 35 -12.17 2.02 -0.97
C HIS A 35 -12.82 3.26 -0.31
N ILE A 36 -12.19 4.44 -0.40
CA ILE A 36 -12.83 5.68 0.07
C ILE A 36 -13.97 6.11 -0.86
N ALA A 37 -15.10 6.54 -0.29
CA ALA A 37 -16.28 6.91 -1.06
C ALA A 37 -16.02 8.05 -2.07
N ASN A 38 -15.15 8.99 -1.73
CA ASN A 38 -14.79 10.12 -2.58
C ASN A 38 -13.55 9.86 -3.46
N SER A 39 -13.32 8.60 -3.86
CA SER A 39 -12.14 8.20 -4.65
C SER A 39 -11.96 9.04 -5.93
N GLY A 40 -13.05 9.35 -6.63
CA GLY A 40 -12.98 10.14 -7.88
C GLY A 40 -12.47 11.57 -7.66
N GLU A 41 -12.89 12.22 -6.57
CA GLU A 41 -12.46 13.58 -6.22
C GLU A 41 -10.99 13.60 -5.80
N VAL A 42 -10.56 12.60 -5.03
CA VAL A 42 -9.16 12.45 -4.63
C VAL A 42 -8.30 12.15 -5.86
N MET A 43 -8.70 11.22 -6.72
CA MET A 43 -7.99 10.91 -7.97
C MET A 43 -7.83 12.14 -8.85
N ALA A 44 -8.89 12.94 -9.03
CA ALA A 44 -8.82 14.18 -9.81
C ALA A 44 -7.80 15.19 -9.23
N LEU A 45 -7.63 15.22 -7.90
CA LEU A 45 -6.57 16.02 -7.27
C LEU A 45 -5.18 15.42 -7.51
N LEU A 46 -5.03 14.10 -7.37
CA LEU A 46 -3.75 13.40 -7.58
C LEU A 46 -3.25 13.54 -9.02
N GLU A 47 -4.17 13.56 -10.00
CA GLU A 47 -3.87 13.78 -11.42
C GLU A 47 -3.32 15.18 -11.73
N THR A 48 -3.39 16.12 -10.78
CA THR A 48 -2.76 17.44 -10.93
C THR A 48 -1.25 17.44 -10.69
N LEU A 49 -0.67 16.32 -10.23
CA LEU A 49 0.77 16.16 -10.08
C LEU A 49 1.43 15.93 -11.44
N ASP A 50 2.32 16.84 -11.87
CA ASP A 50 2.75 16.94 -13.28
C ASP A 50 4.12 16.29 -13.58
N SER A 51 5.08 16.45 -12.69
CA SER A 51 6.51 16.22 -12.95
C SER A 51 7.20 15.41 -11.86
N THR A 52 6.63 15.40 -10.65
CA THR A 52 7.12 14.61 -9.53
C THR A 52 6.41 13.25 -9.50
N PRO A 53 7.13 12.12 -9.42
CA PRO A 53 6.53 10.83 -9.15
C PRO A 53 5.79 10.80 -7.81
N GLY A 54 4.54 10.36 -7.83
CA GLY A 54 3.71 10.11 -6.67
C GLY A 54 3.84 8.67 -6.17
N LEU A 55 3.87 8.51 -4.85
CA LEU A 55 3.74 7.24 -4.15
C LEU A 55 2.53 7.33 -3.23
N TYR A 56 1.56 6.45 -3.42
CA TYR A 56 0.40 6.32 -2.55
C TYR A 56 0.46 4.99 -1.80
N CYS A 57 0.79 5.04 -0.52
CA CYS A 57 0.75 3.86 0.35
C CYS A 57 -0.62 3.75 1.01
N ASN A 58 -1.24 2.58 0.90
CA ASN A 58 -2.54 2.27 1.50
C ASN A 58 -2.60 0.85 2.10
N GLY A 59 -3.74 0.48 2.68
CA GLY A 59 -4.00 -0.78 3.34
C GLY A 59 -5.47 -1.16 3.25
N HIS A 60 -6.12 -1.41 4.41
CA HIS A 60 -7.54 -1.75 4.57
C HIS A 60 -7.97 -3.11 4.02
N ASN A 61 -7.59 -3.46 2.79
CA ASN A 61 -8.07 -4.68 2.12
C ASN A 61 -7.27 -5.93 2.48
N HIS A 62 -6.36 -5.82 3.46
CA HIS A 62 -5.56 -6.92 4.03
C HIS A 62 -4.76 -7.73 3.00
N SER A 63 -4.43 -7.15 1.85
CA SER A 63 -3.69 -7.85 0.80
C SER A 63 -2.61 -6.95 0.20
N HIS A 64 -1.44 -7.51 -0.08
CA HIS A 64 -0.39 -6.79 -0.81
C HIS A 64 -0.80 -6.63 -2.26
N SER A 65 -0.69 -5.42 -2.78
CA SER A 65 -0.95 -5.14 -4.19
C SER A 65 -0.22 -3.88 -4.62
N ILE A 66 0.29 -3.88 -5.85
CA ILE A 66 0.92 -2.73 -6.47
C ILE A 66 0.15 -2.38 -7.74
N ALA A 67 -0.18 -1.10 -7.89
CA ALA A 67 -0.76 -0.60 -9.12
C ALA A 67 0.00 0.62 -9.64
N ARG A 68 0.14 0.68 -10.96
CA ARG A 68 0.76 1.80 -11.67
C ARG A 68 -0.34 2.62 -12.32
N LEU A 69 -0.38 3.90 -11.97
CA LEU A 69 -1.22 4.91 -12.61
C LEU A 69 -0.28 5.94 -13.28
N PRO A 70 -0.79 6.81 -14.16
CA PRO A 70 0.01 7.93 -14.66
C PRO A 70 0.60 8.72 -13.49
N HIS A 71 1.91 8.90 -13.46
CA HIS A 71 2.68 9.58 -12.41
C HIS A 71 2.62 8.96 -11.00
N TRP A 72 1.81 7.92 -10.74
CA TRP A 72 1.60 7.38 -9.40
C TRP A 72 1.90 5.89 -9.31
N LEU A 73 2.56 5.52 -8.22
CA LEU A 73 2.66 4.15 -7.75
C LEU A 73 1.77 3.97 -6.52
N CYS A 74 0.76 3.11 -6.61
CA CYS A 74 -0.07 2.71 -5.47
C CYS A 74 0.51 1.44 -4.85
N VAL A 75 0.76 1.44 -3.54
CA VAL A 75 1.28 0.31 -2.78
C VAL A 75 0.31 0.00 -1.65
N GLN A 76 -0.52 -1.01 -1.86
CA GLN A 76 -1.37 -1.60 -0.82
C GLN A 76 -0.56 -2.59 -0.01
N THR A 77 -0.66 -2.45 1.32
CA THR A 77 0.03 -3.30 2.28
C THR A 77 -0.99 -4.12 3.05
N ALA A 78 -0.79 -5.44 3.07
CA ALA A 78 -1.59 -6.33 3.89
C ALA A 78 -1.40 -6.06 5.39
N ALA A 79 -2.38 -6.50 6.20
CA ALA A 79 -2.21 -6.51 7.64
C ALA A 79 -1.01 -7.41 8.00
N PRO A 80 -0.04 -6.91 8.80
CA PRO A 80 1.18 -7.65 9.12
C PRO A 80 0.92 -9.05 9.72
N LEU A 81 -0.15 -9.20 10.50
CA LEU A 81 -0.46 -10.46 11.18
C LEU A 81 -1.16 -11.50 10.28
N ASP A 82 -1.85 -11.07 9.22
CA ASP A 82 -2.55 -11.98 8.29
C ASP A 82 -1.55 -12.71 7.39
N CYS A 83 -0.68 -11.94 6.73
CA CYS A 83 0.29 -12.46 5.75
C CYS A 83 1.67 -12.75 6.35
N ARG A 84 1.92 -12.32 7.60
CA ARG A 84 3.22 -12.42 8.31
C ARG A 84 4.38 -11.80 7.50
N SER A 85 4.12 -10.64 6.92
CA SER A 85 5.11 -9.90 6.13
C SER A 85 4.89 -8.39 6.25
N GLY A 86 5.91 -7.63 5.88
CA GLY A 86 5.88 -6.17 5.80
C GLY A 86 6.40 -5.68 4.45
N ARG A 87 6.23 -4.38 4.21
CA ARG A 87 6.72 -3.69 3.01
C ARG A 87 7.85 -2.73 3.39
N LEU A 88 8.95 -2.80 2.67
CA LEU A 88 10.02 -1.81 2.69
C LEU A 88 9.93 -1.00 1.39
N VAL A 89 9.74 0.31 1.51
CA VAL A 89 9.74 1.22 0.37
C VAL A 89 10.97 2.13 0.47
N THR A 90 11.87 2.01 -0.50
CA THR A 90 13.09 2.80 -0.60
C THR A 90 12.91 3.86 -1.69
N LEU A 91 13.06 5.13 -1.31
CA LEU A 91 13.08 6.27 -2.21
C LEU A 91 14.54 6.69 -2.42
N SER A 92 14.99 6.73 -3.67
CA SER A 92 16.38 7.05 -4.02
C SER A 92 16.44 7.95 -5.26
N PRO A 93 17.61 8.52 -5.61
CA PRO A 93 17.74 9.22 -6.88
C PRO A 93 17.48 8.33 -8.11
N ALA A 94 17.64 7.01 -8.00
CA ALA A 94 17.43 6.06 -9.10
C ALA A 94 15.96 5.68 -9.31
N GLY A 95 15.10 5.91 -8.30
CA GLY A 95 13.70 5.50 -8.34
C GLY A 95 13.13 5.03 -7.01
N ILE A 96 11.94 4.44 -7.12
CA ILE A 96 11.21 3.81 -6.04
C ILE A 96 11.43 2.31 -6.10
N GLN A 97 11.83 1.73 -4.98
CA GLN A 97 11.95 0.29 -4.80
C GLN A 97 10.97 -0.17 -3.71
N VAL A 98 10.18 -1.19 -4.00
CA VAL A 98 9.27 -1.82 -3.05
C VAL A 98 9.69 -3.27 -2.87
N GLU A 99 9.87 -3.68 -1.63
CA GLU A 99 10.21 -5.05 -1.26
C GLU A 99 9.26 -5.58 -0.19
N THR A 100 8.96 -6.86 -0.26
CA THR A 100 8.23 -7.58 0.77
C THR A 100 9.20 -8.46 1.53
N PHE A 101 9.24 -8.29 2.85
CA PHE A 101 10.00 -9.16 3.74
C PHE A 101 9.05 -9.92 4.65
N ASP A 102 9.33 -11.21 4.85
CA ASP A 102 8.55 -12.04 5.76
C ASP A 102 9.11 -11.90 7.18
N PHE A 103 8.23 -11.91 8.18
CA PHE A 103 8.65 -11.93 9.57
C PHE A 103 9.16 -13.31 9.97
N ASP A 104 10.04 -13.35 10.97
CA ASP A 104 10.45 -14.60 11.59
C ASP A 104 9.26 -15.25 12.34
N LEU A 105 8.78 -16.37 11.82
CA LEU A 105 7.64 -17.10 12.38
C LEU A 105 7.97 -17.82 13.69
N THR A 106 9.26 -17.93 14.03
CA THR A 106 9.70 -18.50 15.29
C THR A 106 9.65 -17.50 16.44
N ASP A 107 9.41 -16.21 16.16
CA ASP A 107 9.27 -15.19 17.20
C ASP A 107 7.97 -15.39 18.00
N PRO A 108 8.06 -15.77 19.29
CA PRO A 108 6.88 -16.04 20.11
C PRO A 108 6.01 -14.78 20.30
N ARG A 109 6.55 -13.58 20.12
CA ARG A 109 5.80 -12.32 20.23
C ARG A 109 4.79 -12.16 19.11
N LEU A 110 5.09 -12.67 17.90
CA LEU A 110 4.19 -12.59 16.76
C LEU A 110 2.97 -13.50 16.95
N SER A 111 3.19 -14.72 17.44
CA SER A 111 2.12 -15.65 17.79
C SER A 111 1.24 -15.10 18.91
N ALA A 112 1.84 -14.58 19.98
CA ALA A 112 1.09 -13.95 21.07
C ALA A 112 0.29 -12.72 20.60
N ALA A 113 0.82 -11.93 19.67
CA ALA A 113 0.10 -10.79 19.10
C ALA A 113 -1.13 -11.23 18.30
N LEU A 114 -0.99 -12.27 17.46
CA LEU A 114 -2.11 -12.84 16.69
C LEU A 114 -3.20 -13.38 17.61
N GLU A 115 -2.84 -14.15 18.63
CA GLU A 115 -3.78 -14.67 19.63
C GLU A 115 -4.52 -13.54 20.36
N ARG A 116 -3.81 -12.47 20.73
CA ARG A 116 -4.42 -11.30 21.38
C ARG A 116 -5.44 -10.61 20.48
N ILE A 117 -5.14 -10.43 19.19
CA ILE A 117 -6.08 -9.83 18.25
C ILE A 117 -7.32 -10.72 18.11
N HIS A 118 -7.14 -12.03 17.85
CA HIS A 118 -8.26 -12.95 17.73
C HIS A 118 -9.16 -12.96 18.97
N THR A 119 -8.56 -12.97 20.17
CA THR A 119 -9.31 -12.96 21.43
C THR A 119 -10.02 -11.63 21.66
N SER A 120 -9.41 -10.51 21.29
CA SER A 120 -9.96 -9.17 21.56
C SER A 120 -11.09 -8.80 20.61
N PHE A 121 -10.99 -9.20 19.34
CA PHE A 121 -12.00 -8.89 18.32
C PHE A 121 -13.10 -9.94 18.22
N GLY A 122 -12.90 -11.16 18.75
CA GLY A 122 -13.87 -12.24 18.68
C GLY A 122 -14.30 -12.51 17.22
N GLU A 123 -15.61 -12.56 16.98
CA GLU A 123 -16.19 -12.72 15.64
C GLU A 123 -16.05 -11.48 14.73
N GLY A 124 -15.53 -10.35 15.25
CA GLY A 124 -15.38 -9.10 14.48
C GLY A 124 -14.11 -9.04 13.63
N PHE A 125 -13.21 -10.02 13.74
CA PHE A 125 -11.99 -10.10 12.96
C PHE A 125 -11.84 -11.50 12.36
N HIS A 126 -11.85 -11.58 11.03
CA HIS A 126 -11.66 -12.82 10.30
C HIS A 126 -10.31 -12.75 9.58
N PRO A 127 -9.27 -13.46 10.07
CA PRO A 127 -7.99 -13.50 9.37
C PRO A 127 -8.19 -14.08 7.97
N GLN A 128 -7.69 -13.38 6.97
CA GLN A 128 -7.74 -13.85 5.59
C GLN A 128 -6.63 -14.90 5.36
N PRO A 129 -6.86 -15.93 4.53
CA PRO A 129 -5.82 -16.91 4.21
C PRO A 129 -4.57 -16.24 3.67
N LYS A 130 -3.38 -16.72 4.08
CA LYS A 130 -2.10 -16.14 3.62
C LYS A 130 -1.99 -16.07 2.09
N ALA A 131 -2.55 -17.05 1.39
CA ALA A 131 -2.54 -17.08 -0.07
C ALA A 131 -3.25 -15.86 -0.69
N ASP A 132 -4.31 -15.38 -0.05
CA ASP A 132 -5.15 -14.29 -0.56
C ASP A 132 -4.60 -12.90 -0.15
N THR A 133 -3.73 -12.87 0.86
CA THR A 133 -3.16 -11.63 1.43
C THR A 133 -1.74 -11.35 0.97
N SER A 134 -1.03 -12.34 0.43
CA SER A 134 0.39 -12.21 0.07
C SER A 134 0.66 -11.40 -1.20
N GLY A 135 -0.38 -11.14 -2.01
CA GLY A 135 -0.24 -10.57 -3.35
C GLY A 135 0.39 -11.54 -4.36
N SER A 136 0.53 -11.11 -5.61
CA SER A 136 1.23 -11.87 -6.65
C SER A 136 2.75 -11.82 -6.48
N VAL A 137 3.49 -12.55 -7.30
CA VAL A 137 4.97 -12.47 -7.32
C VAL A 137 5.44 -11.07 -7.73
N GLU A 138 4.76 -10.47 -8.70
CA GLU A 138 4.99 -9.11 -9.18
C GLU A 138 4.70 -8.06 -8.12
N ASP A 139 3.76 -8.34 -7.22
CA ASP A 139 3.48 -7.47 -6.09
C ASP A 139 4.62 -7.48 -5.07
N ARG A 140 5.44 -8.55 -4.98
CA ARG A 140 6.43 -8.68 -3.90
C ARG A 140 7.66 -7.80 -4.06
N VAL A 141 8.09 -7.55 -5.30
CA VAL A 141 9.27 -6.73 -5.61
C VAL A 141 8.98 -5.86 -6.82
N LEU A 142 9.17 -4.55 -6.65
CA LEU A 142 9.05 -3.59 -7.75
C LEU A 142 10.22 -2.63 -7.76
N LEU A 143 10.77 -2.40 -8.94
CA LEU A 143 11.62 -1.25 -9.22
C LEU A 143 10.90 -0.32 -10.22
N MET A 144 10.75 0.93 -9.85
CA MET A 144 10.29 2.00 -10.73
C MET A 144 11.44 2.99 -10.91
N SER A 145 12.14 2.89 -12.04
CA SER A 145 13.21 3.81 -12.40
C SER A 145 12.64 5.16 -12.83
N LEU A 146 13.33 6.23 -12.44
CA LEU A 146 13.14 7.55 -13.05
C LEU A 146 13.99 7.57 -14.33
N GLY A 147 13.35 7.77 -15.47
CA GLY A 147 14.01 7.88 -16.78
C GLY A 147 14.87 9.14 -16.90
#